data_AF-A0A9W6AXZ3-F1
#
_entry.id   AF-A0A9W6AXZ3-F1
#
_cell.length_a   1.000
_cell.length_b   1.000
_cell.length_c   1.000
_cell.angle_alpha   90.00
_cell.angle_beta   90.00
_cell.angle_gamma   90.00
#
_symmetry.space_group_name_H-M   'P 1'
#
loop_
_entity.id
_entity.type
_entity.pdbx_description
1 polymer ?
#
loop_
_entity_poly.entity_id
_entity_poly.type
_entity_poly.pdbx_seq_one_letter_code
_entity_poly.pdbx_strand_id
1 'polypeptide(L)'
;MIIAIFIIILILLIIYISKKKSNRENAQDEKLLNHILNDSKNLSQIRNIINESDNESNAIKEIRKAFGVDLIVGINIYNRVKN
;
A
#
# COMPACT_ATOMS: atom_id res chain seq x y z
N MET A 1 41.52 -11.50 -9.68
CA MET A 1 40.64 -12.29 -8.78
C MET A 1 40.07 -11.45 -7.64
N ILE A 2 40.90 -10.68 -6.91
CA ILE A 2 40.46 -9.85 -5.77
C ILE A 2 39.40 -8.79 -6.16
N ILE A 3 39.55 -8.14 -7.31
CA ILE A 3 38.59 -7.11 -7.77
C ILE A 3 37.18 -7.68 -7.99
N ALA A 4 37.06 -8.90 -8.49
CA ALA A 4 35.76 -9.54 -8.73
C ALA A 4 35.02 -9.86 -7.42
N ILE A 5 35.76 -10.26 -6.37
CA ILE A 5 35.19 -10.54 -5.04
C ILE A 5 34.59 -9.27 -4.43
N PHE A 6 35.27 -8.13 -4.57
CA PHE A 6 34.78 -6.84 -4.07
C PHE A 6 33.44 -6.43 -4.71
N ILE A 7 33.30 -6.61 -6.03
CA ILE A 7 32.06 -6.29 -6.77
C ILE A 7 30.89 -7.17 -6.30
N ILE A 8 31.12 -8.46 -6.08
CA ILE A 8 30.08 -9.40 -5.61
C ILE A 8 29.58 -8.99 -4.21
N ILE A 9 30.48 -8.62 -3.30
CA ILE A 9 30.13 -8.13 -1.96
C ILE A 9 29.30 -6.85 -2.05
N LEU A 10 29.66 -5.93 -2.94
CA LEU A 10 28.94 -4.67 -3.15
C LEU A 10 27.49 -4.92 -3.62
N ILE A 11 27.30 -5.85 -4.56
CA ILE A 11 25.97 -6.24 -5.07
C ILE A 11 25.12 -6.88 -3.97
N LEU A 12 25.70 -7.79 -3.18
CA LEU A 12 25.01 -8.41 -2.05
C LEU A 12 24.56 -7.37 -1.02
N LEU A 13 25.40 -6.36 -0.76
CA LEU A 13 25.07 -5.27 0.15
C LEU A 13 23.89 -4.42 -0.36
N ILE A 14 23.88 -4.09 -1.66
CA ILE A 14 22.77 -3.35 -2.29
C ILE A 14 21.47 -4.15 -2.21
N ILE A 15 21.49 -5.45 -2.54
CA ILE A 15 20.31 -6.33 -2.44
C ILE A 15 19.81 -6.41 -1.00
N TYR A 16 20.72 -6.54 -0.04
CA TYR A 16 20.39 -6.61 1.38
C TYR A 16 19.67 -5.33 1.86
N ILE A 17 20.20 -4.15 1.51
CA ILE A 17 19.59 -2.86 1.86
C ILE A 17 18.22 -2.68 1.18
N SER A 18 18.11 -3.03 -0.10
CA SER A 18 16.85 -2.96 -0.85
C SER A 18 15.77 -3.88 -0.26
N LYS A 19 16.12 -5.11 0.13
CA LYS A 19 15.20 -6.03 0.82
C LYS A 19 14.72 -5.47 2.17
N LYS A 20 15.63 -4.87 2.94
CA LYS A 20 15.30 -4.30 4.26
C LYS A 20 14.36 -3.09 4.16
N LYS A 21 14.41 -2.33 3.06
CA LYS A 21 13.52 -1.18 2.81
C LYS A 21 12.10 -1.62 2.46
N SER A 22 11.94 -2.58 1.56
CA SER A 22 10.62 -3.08 1.13
C SER A 22 9.78 -3.65 2.28
N ASN A 23 10.39 -4.38 3.22
CA ASN A 23 9.68 -4.86 4.42
C ASN A 23 9.19 -3.74 5.35
N ARG A 24 9.86 -2.58 5.35
CA ARG A 24 9.44 -1.41 6.15
C ARG A 24 8.32 -0.64 5.47
N GLU A 25 8.35 -0.55 4.14
CA GLU A 25 7.28 0.06 3.33
C GLU A 25 5.97 -0.74 3.49
N ASN A 26 6.00 -2.07 3.34
CA ASN A 26 4.82 -2.91 3.55
C ASN A 26 4.23 -2.80 4.97
N ALA A 27 5.08 -2.75 6.01
CA ALA A 27 4.61 -2.60 7.39
C ALA A 27 3.97 -1.21 7.65
N GLN A 28 4.45 -0.18 6.94
CA GLN A 28 3.88 1.15 7.00
C GLN A 28 2.53 1.23 6.28
N ASP A 29 2.41 0.58 5.11
CA ASP A 29 1.18 0.50 4.34
C ASP A 29 0.09 -0.29 5.07
N GLU A 30 0.44 -1.40 5.73
CA GLU A 30 -0.49 -2.15 6.60
C GLU A 30 -0.94 -1.33 7.82
N LYS A 31 -0.04 -0.55 8.42
CA LYS A 31 -0.39 0.33 9.54
C LYS A 31 -1.37 1.42 9.10
N LEU A 32 -1.14 2.01 7.93
CA LEU A 32 -2.03 3.02 7.34
C LEU A 32 -3.40 2.41 7.00
N LEU A 33 -3.42 1.24 6.36
CA LEU A 33 -4.64 0.50 6.06
C LEU A 33 -5.47 0.23 7.33
N ASN A 34 -4.84 -0.30 8.37
CA ASN A 34 -5.51 -0.59 9.63
C ASN A 34 -6.01 0.68 10.34
N HIS A 35 -5.27 1.79 10.25
CA HIS A 35 -5.72 3.06 10.80
C HIS A 35 -6.98 3.57 10.09
N ILE A 36 -7.01 3.53 8.75
CA ILE A 36 -8.16 3.96 7.97
C ILE A 36 -9.38 3.08 8.26
N LEU A 37 -9.19 1.76 8.33
CA LEU A 37 -10.29 0.81 8.54
C LEU A 37 -10.79 0.74 9.99
N ASN A 38 -10.01 1.17 10.98
CA ASN A 38 -10.45 1.19 12.38
C ASN A 38 -11.28 2.43 12.74
N ASP A 39 -11.26 3.48 11.92
CA ASP A 39 -12.09 4.66 12.13
C ASP A 39 -13.47 4.47 11.49
N SER A 40 -14.52 4.50 12.32
CA SER A 40 -15.90 4.33 11.88
C SER A 40 -16.37 5.40 10.91
N LYS A 41 -15.83 6.63 11.01
CA LYS A 41 -16.14 7.71 10.07
C LYS A 41 -15.58 7.41 8.68
N ASN A 42 -14.33 6.95 8.63
CA ASN A 42 -13.68 6.57 7.37
C ASN A 42 -14.40 5.39 6.71
N LEU A 43 -14.79 4.36 7.47
CA LEU A 43 -15.57 3.24 6.95
C LEU A 43 -16.91 3.69 6.35
N SER A 44 -17.61 4.61 7.00
CA SER A 44 -18.86 5.16 6.46
C SER A 44 -18.63 5.91 5.14
N GLN A 45 -17.54 6.70 5.06
CA GLN A 45 -17.18 7.40 3.83
C GLN A 45 -16.81 6.43 2.70
N ILE A 46 -16.00 5.40 2.99
CA ILE A 46 -15.62 4.38 2.01
C ILE A 46 -16.86 3.67 1.49
N ARG A 47 -17.79 3.28 2.36
CA ARG A 47 -19.06 2.67 1.92
C ARG A 47 -19.89 3.60 1.05
N ASN A 48 -19.98 4.88 1.40
CA ASN A 48 -20.68 5.84 0.55
C ASN A 48 -20.02 5.96 -0.82
N ILE A 49 -18.68 6.07 -0.88
CA ILE A 49 -17.93 6.10 -2.15
C ILE A 49 -18.21 4.83 -2.96
N ILE A 50 -18.19 3.65 -2.35
CA ILE A 50 -18.46 2.38 -3.04
C ILE A 50 -19.89 2.33 -3.59
N ASN A 51 -20.87 2.81 -2.83
CA ASN A 51 -22.28 2.79 -3.21
C ASN A 51 -22.63 3.85 -4.27
N GLU A 52 -21.97 5.01 -4.25
CA GLU A 52 -22.18 6.12 -5.19
C GLU A 52 -21.37 5.96 -6.48
N SER A 53 -20.41 5.03 -6.53
CA SER A 53 -19.56 4.83 -7.70
C SER A 53 -20.19 3.91 -8.73
N ASP A 54 -20.19 4.36 -9.99
CA ASP A 54 -20.72 3.58 -11.13
C ASP A 54 -19.95 2.27 -11.41
N ASN A 55 -18.67 2.22 -11.02
CA ASN A 55 -17.83 1.05 -11.18
C ASN A 55 -16.68 1.01 -10.16
N GLU A 56 -16.06 -0.16 -10.05
CA GLU A 56 -14.95 -0.43 -9.12
C GLU A 56 -13.74 0.49 -9.33
N SER A 57 -13.39 0.78 -10.57
CA SER A 57 -12.25 1.65 -10.89
C SER A 57 -12.47 3.08 -10.37
N ASN A 58 -13.69 3.60 -10.50
CA ASN A 58 -14.05 4.91 -9.98
C ASN A 58 -14.07 4.94 -8.44
N ALA A 59 -14.61 3.90 -7.81
CA ALA A 59 -14.62 3.77 -6.35
C ALA A 59 -13.20 3.77 -5.78
N ILE A 60 -12.29 2.97 -6.34
CA ILE A 60 -10.89 2.91 -5.92
C ILE A 60 -10.21 4.27 -6.14
N LYS A 61 -10.47 4.94 -7.26
CA LYS A 61 -9.92 6.27 -7.54
C LYS A 61 -10.35 7.31 -6.51
N GLU A 62 -11.63 7.34 -6.15
CA GLU A 62 -12.17 8.26 -5.14
C GLU A 62 -11.66 7.93 -3.73
N ILE A 63 -11.55 6.64 -3.35
CA ILE A 63 -10.93 6.22 -2.08
C ILE A 63 -9.48 6.71 -2.00
N ARG A 64 -8.69 6.51 -3.07
CA ARG A 64 -7.29 6.98 -3.11
C ARG A 64 -7.18 8.48 -2.92
N LYS A 65 -8.07 9.24 -3.56
CA LYS A 65 -8.10 10.70 -3.47
C LYS A 65 -8.55 11.18 -2.08
N ALA A 66 -9.54 10.53 -1.49
CA ALA A 66 -10.09 10.87 -0.17
C ALA A 66 -9.07 10.63 0.96
N PHE A 67 -8.32 9.54 0.90
CA PHE A 67 -7.39 9.14 1.96
C PHE A 67 -5.91 9.40 1.65
N GLY A 68 -5.61 9.91 0.45
CA GLY A 68 -4.23 10.22 0.03
C GLY A 68 -3.34 8.98 -0.07
N VAL A 69 -3.91 7.83 -0.45
CA VAL A 69 -3.22 6.54 -0.48
C VAL A 69 -2.81 6.11 -1.89
N ASP A 70 -1.82 5.22 -1.98
CA ASP A 70 -1.43 4.62 -3.24
C ASP A 70 -2.50 3.66 -3.79
N LEU A 71 -2.28 3.14 -5.00
CA LEU A 71 -3.23 2.28 -5.68
C LEU A 71 -3.45 0.95 -4.97
N ILE A 72 -2.40 0.31 -4.48
CA ILE A 72 -2.46 -1.00 -3.83
C ILE A 72 -3.25 -0.89 -2.52
N VAL A 73 -2.95 0.12 -1.70
CA VAL A 73 -3.71 0.37 -0.47
C VAL A 73 -5.17 0.70 -0.76
N GLY A 74 -5.45 1.52 -1.78
CA GLY A 74 -6.82 1.83 -2.21
C GLY A 74 -7.62 0.59 -2.63
N ILE A 75 -7.01 -0.32 -3.39
CA ILE A 75 -7.62 -1.61 -3.78
C ILE A 75 -7.90 -2.47 -2.54
N ASN A 76 -6.94 -2.56 -1.62
CA ASN A 76 -7.08 -3.35 -0.40
C ASN A 76 -8.21 -2.81 0.49
N ILE A 77 -8.35 -1.49 0.62
CA ILE A 77 -9.46 -0.86 1.35
C ILE A 77 -10.79 -1.25 0.70
N TYR A 78 -10.91 -1.06 -0.63
CA TYR A 78 -12.13 -1.37 -1.37
C TYR A 78 -12.57 -2.83 -1.17
N ASN A 79 -11.65 -3.77 -1.40
CA ASN A 79 -11.91 -5.20 -1.28
C ASN A 79 -12.34 -5.61 0.13
N ARG A 80 -11.76 -4.98 1.16
CA ARG A 80 -12.01 -5.31 2.56
C ARG A 80 -13.31 -4.72 3.10
N VAL A 81 -13.84 -3.67 2.48
CA VAL A 81 -15.13 -3.06 2.85
C VAL A 81 -16.30 -3.64 2.04
N LYS A 82 -16.05 -4.08 0.80
CA LYS A 82 -17.06 -4.67 -0.08
C LYS A 82 -17.39 -6.12 0.25
N ASN A 83 -16.39 -6.88 0.71
CA ASN A 83 -16.55 -8.26 1.20
C ASN A 83 -17.12 -8.27 2.61
#